data_AF-A0A0T6ZND6-F1
#
_entry.id   AF-A0A0T6ZND6-F1
#
_cell.length_a   1.000
_cell.length_b   1.000
_cell.length_c   1.000
_cell.angle_alpha   90.00
_cell.angle_beta   90.00
_cell.angle_gamma   90.00
#
_symmetry.space_group_name_H-M   'P 1'
#
loop_
_entity.id
_entity.type
_entity.pdbx_description
1 polymer ?
#
loop_
_entity_poly.entity_id
_entity_poly.type
_entity_poly.pdbx_seq_one_letter_code
_entity_poly.pdbx_strand_id
1 'polypeptide(L)'
;MISMACASLFLPFLPLLAKQILLNNFLSDIPALAIATDSVDQELTERPPQWDIADIRRFTIAFGLTNSFYDLLTFAFLLWGIHASPAIFQTAWFVVSLLTELGIILIIRT
;
A
#
# COMPACT_ATOMS: atom_id res chain seq x y z
N MET A 1 -0.85 -1.98 6.35
CA MET A 1 -1.51 -1.64 7.64
C MET A 1 -0.95 -2.39 8.84
N ILE A 2 -0.67 -3.70 8.75
CA ILE A 2 -0.03 -4.47 9.86
C ILE A 2 1.28 -3.80 10.30
N SER A 3 2.10 -3.37 9.34
CA SER A 3 3.31 -2.56 9.53
C SER A 3 3.09 -1.33 10.41
N MET A 4 2.08 -0.50 10.11
CA MET A 4 1.76 0.69 10.91
C MET A 4 1.32 0.35 12.34
N ALA A 5 0.50 -0.69 12.51
CA ALA A 5 0.07 -1.15 13.83
C ALA A 5 1.27 -1.60 14.67
N CYS A 6 2.15 -2.43 14.10
CA CYS A 6 3.39 -2.83 14.76
C CYS A 6 4.28 -1.62 15.09
N ALA A 7 4.52 -0.73 14.12
CA ALA A 7 5.39 0.44 14.33
C ALA A 7 4.85 1.38 15.43
N SER A 8 3.53 1.59 15.50
CA SER A 8 2.93 2.44 16.53
C SER A 8 3.07 1.92 17.97
N LEU A 9 3.36 0.62 18.16
CA LEU A 9 3.61 0.06 19.49
C LEU A 9 5.02 0.39 20.01
N PHE A 10 5.97 0.63 19.11
CA PHE A 10 7.37 0.87 19.44
C PHE A 10 7.79 2.33 19.31
N LEU A 11 7.05 3.12 18.52
CA LEU A 11 7.35 4.53 18.27
C LEU A 11 6.60 5.45 19.26
N PRO A 12 7.23 6.54 19.72
CA PRO A 12 6.57 7.54 20.57
C PRO A 12 5.61 8.45 19.80
N PHE A 13 5.45 8.23 18.49
CA PHE A 13 4.57 8.99 17.60
C PHE A 13 3.90 8.08 16.57
N LEU A 14 2.81 8.55 15.98
CA LEU A 14 2.10 7.81 14.94
C LEU A 14 2.87 7.83 13.60
N PRO A 15 3.03 6.67 12.93
CA PRO A 15 3.69 6.59 11.62
C PRO A 15 3.07 7.49 10.54
N LEU A 16 1.73 7.61 10.54
CA LEU A 16 0.97 8.57 9.75
C LEU A 16 -0.08 9.25 10.62
N LEU A 17 -0.32 10.53 10.33
CA LEU A 17 -1.45 11.26 10.91
C LEU A 17 -2.74 10.85 10.18
N ALA A 18 -3.88 10.90 10.88
CA ALA A 18 -5.19 10.58 10.29
C ALA A 18 -5.46 11.41 9.01
N LYS A 19 -5.11 12.70 9.01
CA LYS A 19 -5.24 13.56 7.82
C LYS A 19 -4.38 13.10 6.63
N GLN A 20 -3.20 12.53 6.89
CA GLN A 20 -2.33 12.00 5.84
C GLN A 20 -2.87 10.69 5.28
N ILE A 21 -3.45 9.84 6.13
CA ILE A 21 -4.11 8.61 5.69
C ILE A 21 -5.29 8.95 4.76
N LEU A 22 -6.14 9.89 5.17
CA LEU A 22 -7.27 10.33 4.35
C LEU A 22 -6.81 10.92 3.01
N LEU A 23 -5.78 11.76 3.04
CA LEU A 23 -5.22 12.32 1.81
C LEU A 23 -4.59 11.25 0.93
N ASN A 24 -3.90 10.26 1.51
CA ASN A 24 -3.28 9.19 0.75
C ASN A 24 -4.37 8.39 0.01
N ASN A 25 -5.37 7.89 0.75
CA ASN A 25 -6.50 7.17 0.18
C ASN A 25 -7.22 7.98 -0.91
N PHE A 26 -7.40 9.28 -0.71
CA PHE A 26 -8.03 10.13 -1.74
C PHE A 26 -7.20 10.18 -3.03
N LEU A 27 -5.87 10.32 -2.91
CA LEU A 27 -4.96 10.42 -4.04
C LEU A 27 -4.69 9.07 -4.72
N SER A 28 -4.77 7.96 -3.99
CA SER A 28 -4.57 6.60 -4.52
C SER A 28 -5.85 6.03 -5.14
N ASP A 29 -6.99 6.20 -4.49
CA ASP A 29 -8.22 5.47 -4.83
C ASP A 29 -8.97 6.12 -5.99
N ILE A 30 -8.87 7.45 -6.16
CA ILE A 30 -9.49 8.15 -7.30
C ILE A 30 -8.89 7.64 -8.63
N PRO A 31 -7.55 7.59 -8.80
CA PRO A 31 -6.96 6.95 -9.97
C PRO A 31 -7.36 5.48 -10.17
N ALA A 32 -7.58 4.73 -9.08
CA ALA A 32 -8.01 3.33 -9.17
C ALA A 32 -9.39 3.17 -9.81
N LEU A 33 -10.25 4.19 -9.80
CA LEU A 33 -11.53 4.18 -10.54
C LEU A 33 -11.31 3.99 -12.06
N ALA A 34 -10.17 4.40 -12.60
CA ALA A 34 -9.85 4.19 -14.01
C ALA A 34 -9.65 2.72 -14.38
N ILE A 35 -9.40 1.82 -13.41
CA ILE A 35 -9.28 0.37 -13.66
C ILE A 35 -10.59 -0.18 -14.25
N ALA A 36 -11.75 0.37 -13.87
CA ALA A 36 -13.04 -0.04 -14.43
C ALA A 36 -13.19 0.26 -15.94
N THR A 37 -12.30 1.08 -16.50
CA THR A 37 -12.28 1.41 -17.94
C THR A 37 -11.25 0.62 -18.74
N ASP A 38 -10.50 -0.28 -18.10
CA ASP A 38 -9.46 -1.05 -18.78
C ASP A 38 -10.02 -2.15 -19.66
N SER A 39 -9.25 -2.48 -20.70
CA SER A 39 -9.53 -3.62 -21.57
C SER A 39 -9.04 -4.88 -20.88
N VAL A 40 -9.96 -5.81 -20.62
CA VAL A 40 -9.66 -7.12 -20.03
C VAL A 40 -9.47 -8.17 -21.13
N ASP A 41 -8.72 -9.23 -20.82
CA ASP A 41 -8.51 -10.34 -21.74
C ASP A 41 -9.84 -10.99 -22.13
N GLN A 42 -9.91 -11.43 -23.39
CA GLN A 42 -11.11 -12.05 -23.94
C GLN A 42 -11.53 -13.30 -23.15
N GLU A 43 -10.55 -14.09 -22.68
CA GLU A 43 -10.75 -15.28 -21.85
C GLU A 43 -11.50 -14.99 -20.54
N LEU A 44 -11.26 -13.82 -19.94
CA LEU A 44 -11.95 -13.37 -18.71
C LEU A 44 -13.39 -12.91 -18.97
N THR A 45 -13.74 -12.65 -20.23
CA THR A 45 -15.08 -12.19 -20.65
C THR A 45 -15.94 -13.33 -21.19
N GLU A 46 -15.33 -14.44 -21.64
CA GLU A 46 -16.02 -15.59 -22.24
C GLU A 46 -16.87 -16.38 -21.22
N ARG A 47 -16.48 -16.40 -19.95
CA ARG A 47 -17.19 -17.11 -18.89
C ARG A 47 -17.16 -16.30 -17.59
N PRO A 48 -18.23 -16.33 -16.78
CA PRO A 48 -18.22 -15.67 -15.49
C PRO A 48 -17.11 -16.28 -14.60
N PRO A 49 -16.19 -15.47 -14.07
CA PRO A 49 -15.11 -15.98 -13.21
C PRO A 49 -15.69 -16.55 -11.91
N GLN A 50 -15.19 -17.72 -11.51
CA GLN A 50 -15.49 -18.30 -10.21
C GLN A 50 -14.48 -17.80 -9.19
N TRP A 51 -14.96 -17.28 -8.06
CA TRP A 51 -14.10 -16.74 -7.01
C TRP A 51 -13.52 -17.88 -6.17
N ASP A 52 -12.22 -18.11 -6.26
CA ASP A 52 -11.50 -18.97 -5.30
C ASP A 52 -11.06 -18.13 -4.10
N ILE A 53 -11.83 -18.24 -3.01
CA ILE A 53 -11.57 -17.54 -1.75
C ILE A 53 -10.24 -17.98 -1.13
N ALA A 54 -9.82 -19.23 -1.33
CA ALA A 54 -8.55 -19.71 -0.81
C ALA A 54 -7.37 -19.07 -1.56
N ASP A 55 -7.46 -18.91 -2.87
CA ASP A 55 -6.45 -18.21 -3.67
C ASP A 55 -6.38 -16.73 -3.34
N ILE A 56 -7.52 -16.04 -3.27
CA ILE A 56 -7.57 -14.64 -2.88
C ILE A 56 -6.91 -14.45 -1.50
N ARG A 57 -7.22 -15.33 -0.54
CA ARG A 57 -6.61 -15.27 0.79
C ARG A 57 -5.10 -15.51 0.76
N ARG A 58 -4.62 -16.51 0.00
CA ARG A 58 -3.18 -16.78 -0.17
C ARG A 58 -2.46 -15.56 -0.74
N PHE A 59 -3.04 -14.95 -1.76
CA PHE A 59 -2.53 -13.73 -2.37
C PHE A 59 -2.49 -12.57 -1.37
N THR A 60 -3.60 -12.28 -0.68
CA THR A 60 -3.66 -11.18 0.30
C THR A 60 -2.61 -11.34 1.40
N ILE A 61 -2.40 -12.56 1.91
CA ILE A 61 -1.38 -12.82 2.94
C ILE A 61 0.03 -12.62 2.36
N ALA A 62 0.37 -13.26 1.24
CA ALA A 62 1.70 -13.17 0.66
C ALA A 62 2.06 -11.73 0.25
N PHE A 63 1.13 -11.04 -0.41
CA PHE A 63 1.26 -9.65 -0.82
C PHE A 63 1.38 -8.74 0.41
N GLY A 64 0.49 -8.89 1.40
CA GLY A 64 0.48 -8.09 2.62
C GLY A 64 1.76 -8.26 3.46
N LEU A 65 2.29 -9.48 3.56
CA LEU A 65 3.57 -9.75 4.24
C LEU A 65 4.75 -9.13 3.49
N THR A 66 4.78 -9.27 2.17
CA THR A 66 5.81 -8.68 1.32
C THR A 66 5.82 -7.16 1.45
N ASN A 67 4.65 -6.52 1.35
CA ASN A 67 4.53 -5.07 1.53
C ASN A 67 4.96 -4.65 2.93
N SER A 68 4.48 -5.35 3.97
CA SER A 68 4.84 -5.02 5.35
C SER A 68 6.33 -5.11 5.62
N PHE A 69 7.05 -6.04 4.96
CA PHE A 69 8.50 -6.13 5.05
C PHE A 69 9.19 -4.87 4.48
N TYR A 70 8.77 -4.39 3.31
CA TYR A 70 9.30 -3.15 2.73
C TYR A 70 8.95 -1.91 3.56
N ASP A 71 7.76 -1.86 4.16
CA ASP A 71 7.37 -0.80 5.09
C ASP A 71 8.33 -0.75 6.29
N LEU A 72 8.61 -1.90 6.91
CA LEU A 72 9.52 -2.00 8.05
C LEU A 72 10.95 -1.63 7.67
N LEU A 73 11.43 -2.02 6.49
CA LEU A 73 12.73 -1.59 5.98
C LEU A 73 12.79 -0.07 5.81
N THR A 74 11.73 0.53 5.26
CA THR A 74 11.63 1.99 5.11
C THR A 74 11.64 2.68 6.46
N PHE A 75 10.90 2.17 7.44
CA PHE A 75 10.90 2.69 8.80
C PHE A 75 12.27 2.58 9.46
N ALA A 76 12.92 1.43 9.37
CA ALA A 76 14.27 1.21 9.90
C ALA A 76 15.27 2.21 9.28
N PHE A 77 15.21 2.42 7.97
CA PHE A 77 16.06 3.37 7.27
C PHE A 77 15.82 4.82 7.71
N LEU A 78 14.55 5.24 7.84
CA LEU A 78 14.20 6.58 8.30
C LEU A 78 14.62 6.83 9.76
N LEU A 79 14.49 5.83 10.63
CA LEU A 79 14.80 5.94 12.06
C LEU A 79 16.30 5.85 12.36
N TRP A 80 16.99 4.86 11.77
CA TRP A 80 18.39 4.58 12.10
C TRP A 80 19.38 5.08 11.05
N GLY A 81 18.97 5.19 9.79
CA GLY A 81 19.82 5.75 8.74
C GLY A 81 19.83 7.27 8.79
N ILE A 82 18.65 7.88 8.68
CA ILE A 82 18.49 9.34 8.56
C ILE A 82 18.27 10.03 9.91
N HIS A 83 17.90 9.28 10.96
CA HIS A 83 17.48 9.85 12.25
C HIS A 83 16.37 10.89 12.07
N ALA A 84 15.39 10.56 11.23
CA ALA A 84 14.33 11.46 10.84
C ALA A 84 13.52 11.93 12.06
N SER A 85 13.23 13.22 12.11
CA SER A 85 12.24 13.75 13.05
C SER A 85 10.85 13.20 12.73
N PRO A 86 9.88 13.20 13.67
CA PRO A 86 8.55 12.67 13.43
C PRO A 86 7.86 13.26 12.18
N ALA A 87 8.05 14.56 11.93
CA ALA A 87 7.48 15.23 10.77
C ALA A 87 8.10 14.74 9.45
N ILE A 88 9.42 14.55 9.42
CA ILE A 88 10.14 14.02 8.25
C ILE A 88 9.75 12.56 8.02
N PHE A 89 9.69 11.76 9.08
CA PHE A 89 9.26 10.36 9.00
C PHE A 89 7.87 10.24 8.38
N GLN A 90 6.89 10.97 8.93
CA GLN A 90 5.52 10.97 8.45
C GLN A 90 5.40 11.43 6.99
N THR A 91 6.20 12.43 6.59
CA THR A 91 6.18 12.96 5.23
C THR A 91 6.81 11.99 4.23
N ALA A 92 8.00 11.47 4.54
CA ALA A 92 8.71 10.53 3.70
C ALA A 92 7.89 9.24 3.54
N TRP A 93 7.33 8.74 4.62
CA TRP A 93 6.47 7.57 4.60
C TRP A 93 5.19 7.78 3.79
N PHE A 94 4.53 8.93 3.94
CA PHE A 94 3.37 9.29 3.10
C PHE A 94 3.73 9.26 1.61
N VAL A 95 4.85 9.88 1.21
CA VAL A 95 5.28 9.93 -0.19
C VAL A 95 5.58 8.54 -0.72
N VAL A 96 6.32 7.72 0.04
CA VAL A 96 6.66 6.34 -0.37
C VAL A 96 5.40 5.48 -0.50
N SER A 97 4.46 5.57 0.45
CA SER A 97 3.20 4.82 0.39
C SER A 97 2.39 5.20 -0.85
N LEU A 98 2.18 6.50 -1.08
CA LEU A 98 1.43 6.99 -2.23
C LEU A 98 2.08 6.55 -3.57
N LEU A 99 3.40 6.68 -3.69
CA LEU A 99 4.10 6.25 -4.90
C LEU A 99 4.01 4.73 -5.13
N THR A 100 4.06 3.95 -4.06
CA THR A 100 3.93 2.48 -4.13
C THR A 100 2.53 2.10 -4.59
N GLU A 101 1.49 2.71 -4.00
CA GLU A 101 0.08 2.47 -4.35
C GLU A 101 -0.20 2.84 -5.83
N LEU A 102 0.24 4.02 -6.27
CA LEU A 102 0.12 4.44 -7.67
C LEU A 102 0.91 3.52 -8.62
N GLY A 103 2.11 3.11 -8.22
CA GLY A 103 2.94 2.18 -8.99
C GLY A 103 2.26 0.82 -9.16
N ILE A 104 1.68 0.27 -8.10
CA ILE A 104 0.92 -0.98 -8.15
C ILE A 104 -0.27 -0.86 -9.11
N ILE A 105 -1.03 0.24 -9.04
CA ILE A 105 -2.14 0.48 -9.96
C ILE A 105 -1.63 0.45 -11.40
N LEU A 106 -0.54 1.15 -11.72
CA LEU A 106 0.01 1.16 -13.07
C LEU A 106 0.49 -0.23 -13.54
N ILE A 107 1.09 -1.01 -12.64
CA ILE A 107 1.58 -2.37 -12.95
C ILE A 107 0.44 -3.36 -13.16
N ILE A 108 -0.67 -3.24 -12.41
CA ILE A 108 -1.82 -4.15 -12.54
C ILE A 108 -2.60 -3.87 -13.85
N ARG A 109 -2.54 -2.63 -14.34
CA ARG A 109 -3.24 -2.21 -15.57
C ARG A 109 -2.51 -2.61 -16.86
N THR A 110 -1.26 -3.06 -16.77
CA THR A 110 -0.48 -3.61 -17.89
C THR A 110 -0.49 -5.12 -17.88
#